data_AF-A0A8C5M3B4-F1
#
_entry.id   AF-A0A8C5M3B4-F1
#
_cell.length_a   1.000
_cell.length_b   1.000
_cell.length_c   1.000
_cell.angle_alpha   90.00
_cell.angle_beta   90.00
_cell.angle_gamma   90.00
#
_symmetry.space_group_name_H-M   'P 1'
#
loop_
_entity.id
_entity.type
_entity.pdbx_description
1 polymer ?
#
loop_
_entity_poly.entity_id
_entity_poly.type
_entity_poly.pdbx_seq_one_letter_code
_entity_poly.pdbx_strand_id
1 'polypeptide(L)'
;MVAKTCSDCDVANNAICEQKPEGYVVCSCPAGSIGNGHKCTKMVYCSGYNCCPKGYVWDQAGKKCVDINECNIPTQNMCSPSSTCQNMKGVYLCNNINKAPCTSAACPDNLDCLTINGNAKCADPCTNYLPLNGDARLFTINSTGKFLTDRNNVGWYRYTGNIAVSMKEGRVGALKCGSLEPYSLGGPHPAIGEGVKMVPLLINGLNGYSAGPSIPVKACPEGFYVYKLTGMLKFDVYCTGECEFFVRHSKGEFFVRHSKGEFFVRHSKGE
;
A
#
# COMPACT_ATOMS: atom_id res chain seq x y z
N MET A 1 5.91 0.77 16.33
CA MET A 1 5.63 -0.20 15.26
C MET A 1 5.41 -1.56 15.91
N VAL A 2 4.59 -2.42 15.32
CA VAL A 2 4.20 -3.70 15.89
C VAL A 2 5.36 -4.70 15.74
N ALA A 3 5.52 -5.66 16.65
CA ALA A 3 6.43 -6.79 16.52
C ALA A 3 5.84 -8.07 17.16
N LYS A 4 6.45 -9.25 17.01
CA LYS A 4 5.96 -10.48 17.68
C LYS A 4 6.47 -10.58 19.11
N THR A 5 7.71 -10.17 19.35
CA THR A 5 8.36 -10.26 20.67
C THR A 5 9.13 -8.98 20.99
N CYS A 6 9.42 -8.73 22.27
CA CYS A 6 10.19 -7.55 22.67
C CYS A 6 11.64 -7.55 22.13
N SER A 7 12.20 -8.72 21.81
CA SER A 7 13.52 -8.82 21.16
C SER A 7 13.54 -8.29 19.73
N ASP A 8 12.38 -8.14 19.09
CA ASP A 8 12.27 -7.55 17.75
C ASP A 8 12.30 -6.01 17.78
N CYS A 9 12.17 -5.39 18.96
CA CYS A 9 12.30 -3.94 19.15
C CYS A 9 13.78 -3.49 19.17
N ASP A 10 14.05 -2.19 19.10
CA ASP A 10 15.41 -1.64 19.23
C ASP A 10 15.93 -1.71 20.68
N VAL A 11 16.27 -2.92 21.10
CA VAL A 11 16.80 -3.19 22.46
C VAL A 11 18.09 -2.40 22.70
N ALA A 12 18.92 -2.21 21.68
CA ALA A 12 20.19 -1.49 21.79
C ALA A 12 20.01 0.01 22.13
N ASN A 13 18.88 0.61 21.72
CA ASN A 13 18.54 1.99 22.01
C ASN A 13 17.37 2.14 23.00
N ASN A 14 17.16 1.12 23.86
CA ASN A 14 16.15 1.13 24.92
C ASN A 14 14.73 1.41 24.42
N ALA A 15 14.32 0.83 23.30
CA ALA A 15 12.93 0.87 22.84
C ALA A 15 11.98 0.34 23.93
N ILE A 16 10.86 1.04 24.12
CA ILE A 16 9.79 0.63 25.01
C ILE A 16 9.01 -0.49 24.30
N CYS A 17 8.82 -1.60 24.98
CA CYS A 17 8.04 -2.74 24.51
C CYS A 17 6.75 -2.89 25.32
N GLU A 18 5.60 -2.85 24.66
CA GLU A 18 4.29 -3.09 25.27
C GLU A 18 3.71 -4.41 24.75
N GLN A 19 3.44 -5.37 25.64
CA GLN A 19 2.79 -6.65 25.30
C GLN A 19 1.30 -6.45 25.05
N LYS A 20 0.77 -7.06 23.99
CA LYS A 20 -0.65 -7.04 23.66
C LYS A 20 -1.29 -8.41 23.91
N PRO A 21 -2.55 -8.46 24.37
CA PRO A 21 -3.24 -9.73 24.68
C PRO A 21 -3.29 -10.72 23.51
N GLU A 22 -3.24 -10.22 22.27
CA GLU A 22 -3.34 -11.03 21.06
C GLU A 22 -2.00 -11.66 20.62
N GLY A 23 -0.96 -11.60 21.47
CA GLY A 23 0.29 -12.33 21.27
C GLY A 23 1.34 -11.61 20.41
N TYR A 24 1.23 -10.29 20.30
CA TYR A 24 2.20 -9.42 19.65
C TYR A 24 2.60 -8.28 20.60
N VAL A 25 3.63 -7.51 20.23
CA VAL A 25 4.11 -6.35 20.99
C VAL A 25 4.04 -5.07 20.18
N VAL A 26 3.99 -3.93 20.86
CA VAL A 26 4.16 -2.61 20.24
C VAL A 26 5.47 -2.01 20.71
N CYS A 27 6.39 -1.78 19.77
CA CYS A 27 7.64 -1.08 19.98
C CYS A 27 7.44 0.43 19.84
N SER A 28 7.97 1.22 20.77
CA SER A 28 8.02 2.68 20.68
C SER A 28 9.37 3.21 21.16
N CYS A 29 9.80 4.38 20.65
CA CYS A 29 11.07 4.95 21.08
C CYS A 29 10.93 5.65 22.43
N PRO A 30 11.96 5.58 23.29
CA PRO A 30 11.94 6.27 24.58
C PRO A 30 11.96 7.80 24.40
N ALA A 31 11.57 8.52 25.45
CA ALA A 31 11.60 9.98 25.45
C ALA A 31 12.99 10.52 25.03
N GLY A 32 13.00 11.55 24.18
CA GLY A 32 14.24 12.11 23.62
C GLY A 32 14.86 11.29 22.48
N SER A 33 14.16 10.28 21.97
CA SER A 33 14.54 9.53 20.76
C SER A 33 13.40 9.50 19.75
N ILE A 34 13.74 9.37 18.48
CA ILE A 34 12.80 9.28 17.36
C ILE A 34 12.99 7.97 16.61
N GLY A 35 11.99 7.58 15.82
CA GLY A 35 12.03 6.37 15.00
C GLY A 35 10.75 5.56 15.13
N ASN A 36 10.80 4.32 14.65
CA ASN A 36 9.61 3.46 14.58
C ASN A 36 9.51 2.46 15.74
N GLY A 37 10.46 2.45 16.69
CA GLY A 37 10.55 1.49 17.78
C GLY A 37 11.39 0.24 17.46
N HIS A 38 11.60 -0.10 16.18
CA HIS A 38 12.60 -1.10 15.76
C HIS A 38 13.96 -0.48 15.44
N LYS A 39 13.95 0.82 15.14
CA LYS A 39 15.14 1.66 15.04
C LYS A 39 14.82 2.98 15.71
N CYS A 40 15.52 3.27 16.79
CA CYS A 40 15.42 4.49 17.55
C CYS A 40 16.74 5.27 17.44
N THR A 41 16.65 6.59 17.36
CA THR A 41 17.80 7.48 17.24
C THR A 41 17.61 8.64 18.19
N LYS A 42 18.62 8.94 19.01
CA LYS A 42 18.53 10.06 19.95
C LYS A 42 18.37 11.37 19.21
N MET A 43 17.47 12.21 19.68
CA MET A 43 17.12 13.49 19.07
C MET A 43 18.27 14.49 19.01
N VAL A 44 19.26 14.37 19.89
CA VAL A 44 20.47 15.20 19.85
C VAL A 44 21.27 15.05 18.55
N TYR A 45 21.08 13.93 17.83
CA TYR A 45 21.71 13.68 16.54
C TYR A 45 20.85 14.14 15.34
N CYS A 46 19.62 14.61 15.58
CA CYS A 46 18.68 15.04 14.52
C CYS A 46 18.92 16.46 13.99
N SER A 47 20.01 17.13 14.37
CA SER A 47 20.34 18.48 13.87
C SER A 47 20.82 18.52 12.41
N GLY A 48 20.80 17.39 11.67
CA GLY A 48 21.15 17.33 10.25
C GLY A 48 20.47 16.16 9.50
N TYR A 49 19.45 16.50 8.70
CA TYR A 49 18.75 15.74 7.66
C TYR A 49 17.92 14.47 8.01
N ASN A 50 16.62 14.56 7.69
CA ASN A 50 15.58 13.50 7.54
C ASN A 50 15.14 12.70 8.78
N CYS A 51 14.65 13.41 9.80
CA CYS A 51 14.07 12.82 11.01
C CYS A 51 12.56 12.49 10.94
N CYS A 52 11.87 12.84 9.84
CA CYS A 52 10.44 12.56 9.65
C CYS A 52 10.15 11.69 8.41
N PRO A 53 9.15 10.80 8.50
CA PRO A 53 8.65 10.10 7.32
C PRO A 53 8.04 11.10 6.33
N LYS A 54 7.93 10.69 5.06
CA LYS A 54 7.26 11.49 4.01
C LYS A 54 5.82 11.81 4.45
N GLY A 55 5.37 13.05 4.18
CA GLY A 55 4.08 13.58 4.66
C GLY A 55 4.13 14.19 6.07
N TYR A 56 5.33 14.26 6.68
CA TYR A 56 5.52 14.88 8.00
C TYR A 56 6.70 15.84 7.98
N VAL A 57 6.58 16.93 8.73
CA VAL A 57 7.63 17.93 8.91
C VAL A 57 8.09 17.96 10.36
N TRP A 58 9.36 18.29 10.58
CA TRP A 58 9.92 18.39 11.92
C TRP A 58 9.46 19.66 12.61
N ASP A 59 8.72 19.51 13.71
CA ASP A 59 8.43 20.61 14.64
C ASP A 59 9.57 20.71 15.67
N GLN A 60 10.38 21.77 15.53
CA GLN A 60 11.54 21.99 16.38
C GLN A 60 11.17 22.37 17.82
N ALA A 61 10.02 23.02 18.03
CA ALA A 61 9.55 23.39 19.36
C ALA A 61 8.94 22.18 20.08
N GLY A 62 8.05 21.47 19.39
CA GLY A 62 7.39 20.27 19.90
C GLY A 62 8.24 19.00 19.87
N LYS A 63 9.43 19.05 19.26
CA LYS A 63 10.38 17.93 19.19
C LYS A 63 9.73 16.66 18.62
N LYS A 64 8.89 16.82 17.60
CA LYS A 64 8.07 15.74 17.03
C LYS A 64 7.85 15.94 15.54
N CYS A 65 7.53 14.85 14.84
CA CYS A 65 7.03 14.93 13.47
C CYS A 65 5.55 15.34 13.52
N VAL A 66 5.24 16.48 12.92
CA VAL A 66 3.87 16.94 12.74
C VAL A 66 3.42 16.63 11.33
N ASP A 67 2.15 16.27 11.23
CA ASP A 67 1.47 16.06 9.96
C ASP A 67 1.60 17.31 9.08
N ILE A 68 1.98 17.12 7.83
CA ILE A 68 1.90 18.19 6.86
C ILE A 68 0.45 18.24 6.42
N ASN A 69 -0.26 19.35 6.68
CA ASN A 69 -1.58 19.52 6.10
C ASN A 69 -1.44 20.03 4.67
N GLU A 70 -1.31 19.11 3.72
CA GLU A 70 -1.08 19.50 2.33
C GLU A 70 -2.27 20.27 1.74
N CYS A 71 -3.49 20.08 2.25
CA CYS A 71 -4.67 20.85 1.81
C CYS A 71 -4.51 22.36 2.03
N ASN A 72 -3.75 22.75 3.06
CA ASN A 72 -3.49 24.14 3.42
C ASN A 72 -2.24 24.71 2.74
N ILE A 73 -1.51 23.90 1.96
CA ILE A 73 -0.26 24.29 1.31
C ILE A 73 -0.49 24.26 -0.20
N PRO A 74 -0.67 25.41 -0.87
CA PRO A 74 -1.03 25.45 -2.30
C PRO A 74 -0.04 24.72 -3.21
N THR A 75 1.24 24.69 -2.85
CA THR A 75 2.29 24.00 -3.61
C THR A 75 2.34 22.49 -3.38
N GLN A 76 1.59 21.97 -2.41
CA GLN A 76 1.53 20.53 -2.07
C GLN A 76 0.11 19.94 -2.22
N ASN A 77 -0.92 20.80 -2.28
CA ASN A 77 -2.28 20.44 -2.60
C ASN A 77 -2.42 20.13 -4.10
N MET A 78 -2.38 18.84 -4.47
CA MET A 78 -2.58 18.37 -5.84
C MET A 78 -4.05 18.01 -6.12
N CYS A 79 -4.99 18.40 -5.25
CA CYS A 79 -6.42 18.24 -5.52
C CYS A 79 -6.90 19.20 -6.59
N SER A 80 -8.06 18.89 -7.15
CA SER A 80 -8.72 19.78 -8.09
C SER A 80 -9.27 21.05 -7.48
N PRO A 81 -9.21 22.21 -8.18
CA PRO A 81 -10.05 23.35 -7.84
C PRO A 81 -11.53 22.96 -7.79
N SER A 82 -11.96 21.93 -8.54
CA SER A 82 -13.32 21.39 -8.50
C SER A 82 -13.53 20.24 -7.49
N SER A 83 -12.51 19.87 -6.71
CA SER A 83 -12.60 18.80 -5.72
C SER A 83 -12.32 19.32 -4.31
N THR A 84 -12.98 18.72 -3.32
CA THR A 84 -12.70 19.05 -1.92
C THR A 84 -11.47 18.29 -1.45
N CYS A 85 -10.45 19.01 -0.96
CA CYS A 85 -9.31 18.41 -0.29
C CYS A 85 -9.68 18.08 1.16
N GLN A 86 -9.35 16.87 1.59
CA GLN A 86 -9.52 16.40 2.95
C GLN A 86 -8.16 15.97 3.51
N ASN A 87 -7.64 16.71 4.48
CA ASN A 87 -6.39 16.37 5.13
C ASN A 87 -6.54 15.10 5.98
N MET A 88 -5.57 14.20 5.90
CA MET A 88 -5.43 13.05 6.78
C MET A 88 -4.00 13.01 7.34
N LYS A 89 -3.76 12.26 8.42
CA LYS A 89 -2.40 12.22 8.98
C LYS A 89 -1.43 11.50 8.03
N GLY A 90 -0.47 12.21 7.48
CA GLY A 90 0.58 11.75 6.57
C GLY A 90 0.22 11.80 5.09
N VAL A 91 -1.01 12.22 4.75
CA VAL A 91 -1.53 12.29 3.37
C VAL A 91 -2.81 13.11 3.32
N TYR A 92 -3.20 13.61 2.16
CA TYR A 92 -4.50 14.20 1.91
C TYR A 92 -5.27 13.42 0.84
N LEU A 93 -6.61 13.46 0.91
CA LEU A 93 -7.52 12.87 -0.07
C LEU A 93 -8.24 13.96 -0.84
N CYS A 94 -8.57 13.71 -2.10
CA CYS A 94 -9.37 14.60 -2.93
C CYS A 94 -10.73 13.95 -3.21
N ASN A 95 -11.84 14.54 -2.77
CA ASN A 95 -13.18 13.96 -2.84
C ASN A 95 -13.82 13.92 -4.26
N ASN A 96 -13.02 14.02 -5.31
CA ASN A 96 -13.39 13.71 -6.69
C ASN A 96 -12.15 13.11 -7.40
N ILE A 97 -11.93 11.82 -7.16
CA ILE A 97 -10.67 11.13 -7.47
C ILE A 97 -10.51 10.82 -8.97
N ASN A 98 -11.59 10.93 -9.76
CA ASN A 98 -11.51 10.73 -11.22
C ASN A 98 -10.99 11.95 -11.97
N LYS A 99 -10.74 13.07 -11.30
CA LYS A 99 -10.48 14.36 -11.97
C LYS A 99 -9.57 15.26 -11.14
N ALA A 100 -8.43 14.76 -10.67
CA ALA A 100 -7.34 15.68 -10.29
C ALA A 100 -7.03 16.53 -11.53
N PRO A 101 -7.00 17.87 -11.45
CA PRO A 101 -6.74 18.71 -12.58
C PRO A 101 -5.25 18.73 -12.74
N CYS A 102 -4.88 18.36 -13.93
CA CYS A 102 -3.57 18.63 -14.40
C CYS A 102 -3.60 20.04 -14.98
N THR A 103 -2.78 20.93 -14.42
CA THR A 103 -2.63 22.34 -14.82
C THR A 103 -3.95 23.14 -14.82
N SER A 104 -4.82 22.94 -15.80
CA SER A 104 -6.08 23.67 -16.00
C SER A 104 -7.31 22.76 -16.23
N ALA A 105 -7.15 21.45 -16.36
CA ALA A 105 -8.27 20.54 -16.64
C ALA A 105 -8.06 19.13 -16.04
N ALA A 106 -9.16 18.45 -15.78
CA ALA A 106 -9.15 17.06 -15.34
C ALA A 106 -8.58 16.12 -16.41
N CYS A 107 -7.83 15.10 -15.99
CA CYS A 107 -7.39 14.05 -16.90
C CYS A 107 -8.59 13.19 -17.38
N PRO A 108 -8.52 12.61 -18.59
CA PRO A 108 -9.43 11.57 -19.04
C PRO A 108 -9.48 10.38 -18.07
N ASP A 109 -10.59 9.62 -18.05
CA ASP A 109 -10.85 8.54 -17.08
C ASP A 109 -9.81 7.39 -17.11
N ASN A 110 -9.03 7.27 -18.19
CA ASN A 110 -7.96 6.29 -18.32
C ASN A 110 -6.58 6.81 -17.88
N LEU A 111 -6.45 8.09 -17.54
CA LEU A 111 -5.20 8.74 -17.14
C LEU A 111 -5.30 9.27 -15.71
N ASP A 112 -4.14 9.59 -15.12
CA ASP A 112 -4.07 10.27 -13.84
C ASP A 112 -3.12 11.48 -13.95
N CYS A 113 -3.29 12.44 -13.04
CA CYS A 113 -2.42 13.60 -12.94
C CYS A 113 -1.15 13.21 -12.16
N LEU A 114 -0.05 12.99 -12.87
CA LEU A 114 1.22 12.53 -12.29
C LEU A 114 2.29 13.61 -12.41
N THR A 115 3.18 13.70 -11.42
CA THR A 115 4.34 14.57 -11.46
C THR A 115 5.49 13.86 -12.18
N ILE A 116 5.75 14.25 -13.42
CA ILE A 116 6.84 13.70 -14.26
C ILE A 116 7.88 14.80 -14.45
N ASN A 117 9.11 14.55 -13.99
CA ASN A 117 10.21 15.51 -14.03
C ASN A 117 9.85 16.87 -13.40
N GLY A 118 9.11 16.85 -12.28
CA GLY A 118 8.69 18.06 -11.56
C GLY A 118 7.43 18.74 -12.12
N ASN A 119 6.87 18.27 -13.24
CA ASN A 119 5.69 18.87 -13.86
C ASN A 119 4.47 17.94 -13.76
N ALA A 120 3.33 18.50 -13.36
CA ALA A 120 2.06 17.77 -13.43
C ALA A 120 1.68 17.54 -14.90
N LYS A 121 1.48 16.28 -15.28
CA LYS A 121 1.01 15.88 -16.61
C LYS A 121 -0.01 14.75 -16.50
N CYS A 122 -1.05 14.78 -17.34
CA CYS A 122 -1.91 13.63 -17.53
C CYS A 122 -1.11 12.50 -18.17
N ALA A 123 -0.98 11.40 -17.44
CA ALA A 123 -0.15 10.27 -17.83
C ALA A 123 -0.84 8.95 -17.49
N ASP A 124 -0.52 7.92 -18.26
CA ASP A 124 -1.08 6.60 -18.05
C ASP A 124 -0.34 5.93 -16.88
N PRO A 125 -1.04 5.54 -15.79
CA PRO A 125 -0.40 4.83 -14.69
C PRO A 125 0.14 3.46 -15.09
N CYS A 126 -0.31 2.86 -16.19
CA CYS A 126 0.27 1.64 -16.76
C CYS A 126 1.68 1.82 -17.33
N THR A 127 2.14 3.05 -17.53
CA THR A 127 3.51 3.36 -17.95
C THR A 127 4.27 4.21 -16.93
N ASN A 128 3.62 4.60 -15.83
CA ASN A 128 4.15 5.50 -14.80
C ASN A 128 3.81 4.96 -13.41
N TYR A 129 4.48 3.86 -13.03
CA TYR A 129 4.31 3.19 -11.74
C TYR A 129 5.67 2.91 -11.10
N LEU A 130 5.65 2.61 -9.80
CA LEU A 130 6.77 2.06 -9.07
C LEU A 130 6.60 0.54 -8.87
N PRO A 131 7.68 -0.25 -8.98
CA PRO A 131 7.60 -1.68 -8.67
C PRO A 131 7.42 -1.89 -7.16
N LEU A 132 6.60 -2.87 -6.80
CA LEU A 132 6.38 -3.31 -5.43
C LEU A 132 6.59 -4.82 -5.36
N ASN A 133 7.52 -5.28 -4.51
CA ASN A 133 7.82 -6.71 -4.39
C ASN A 133 6.60 -7.47 -3.88
N GLY A 134 5.94 -8.25 -4.74
CA GLY A 134 4.75 -9.01 -4.44
C GLY A 134 5.04 -10.34 -3.75
N ASP A 135 6.16 -10.98 -4.03
CA ASP A 135 6.51 -12.27 -3.41
C ASP A 135 6.69 -12.12 -1.89
N ALA A 136 7.23 -10.98 -1.43
CA ALA A 136 7.45 -10.70 -0.01
C ALA A 136 6.14 -10.53 0.80
N ARG A 137 4.98 -10.45 0.15
CA ARG A 137 3.68 -10.19 0.79
C ARG A 137 2.57 -11.12 0.32
N LEU A 138 2.95 -12.29 -0.18
CA LEU A 138 2.01 -13.33 -0.58
C LEU A 138 1.12 -13.74 0.60
N PHE A 139 -0.18 -13.91 0.36
CA PHE A 139 -1.18 -14.20 1.39
C PHE A 139 -0.94 -15.47 2.21
N THR A 140 -0.10 -16.38 1.73
CA THR A 140 0.26 -17.61 2.44
C THR A 140 1.39 -17.38 3.46
N ILE A 141 2.15 -16.30 3.34
CA ILE A 141 3.26 -15.97 4.24
C ILE A 141 2.72 -15.62 5.62
N ASN A 142 3.16 -16.36 6.63
CA ASN A 142 2.94 -16.02 8.02
C ASN A 142 3.89 -14.91 8.46
N SER A 143 3.39 -14.02 9.31
CA SER A 143 4.22 -13.01 9.94
C SER A 143 5.24 -13.62 10.90
N THR A 144 6.50 -13.24 10.74
CA THR A 144 7.62 -13.69 11.59
C THR A 144 7.79 -12.83 12.84
N GLY A 145 7.07 -11.72 12.94
CA GLY A 145 7.20 -10.75 14.02
C GLY A 145 7.93 -9.47 13.68
N LYS A 146 8.49 -9.41 12.48
CA LYS A 146 8.92 -8.16 11.87
C LYS A 146 7.92 -7.82 10.78
N PHE A 147 6.90 -7.05 11.13
CA PHE A 147 5.80 -6.78 10.22
C PHE A 147 6.24 -5.82 9.10
N LEU A 148 6.02 -6.23 7.86
CA LEU A 148 6.16 -5.38 6.68
C LEU A 148 5.13 -4.26 6.71
N THR A 149 5.42 -3.16 6.02
CA THR A 149 4.48 -2.06 5.92
C THR A 149 4.59 -1.29 4.61
N ASP A 150 3.44 -0.94 4.06
CA ASP A 150 3.27 -0.08 2.89
C ASP A 150 2.90 1.36 3.29
N ARG A 151 3.08 1.72 4.57
CA ARG A 151 2.72 3.03 5.13
C ARG A 151 3.16 4.21 4.29
N ASN A 152 4.36 4.13 3.73
CA ASN A 152 5.00 5.21 2.99
C ASN A 152 4.82 5.09 1.47
N ASN A 153 4.09 4.08 1.00
CA ASN A 153 3.87 3.86 -0.42
C ASN A 153 2.74 4.77 -0.89
N VAL A 154 3.12 5.86 -1.56
CA VAL A 154 2.19 6.87 -2.09
C VAL A 154 2.43 7.01 -3.58
N GLY A 155 1.41 6.73 -4.39
CA GLY A 155 1.46 6.77 -5.85
C GLY A 155 0.99 5.47 -6.50
N TRP A 156 1.23 5.34 -7.80
CA TRP A 156 0.90 4.12 -8.55
C TRP A 156 1.98 3.07 -8.38
N TYR A 157 1.56 1.86 -8.04
CA TYR A 157 2.44 0.71 -7.89
C TYR A 157 1.98 -0.46 -8.76
N ARG A 158 2.95 -1.21 -9.26
CA ARG A 158 2.75 -2.51 -9.90
C ARG A 158 3.41 -3.58 -9.03
N TYR A 159 2.70 -4.67 -8.74
CA TYR A 159 3.34 -5.81 -8.11
C TYR A 159 4.26 -6.53 -9.09
N THR A 160 5.48 -6.80 -8.63
CA THR A 160 6.50 -7.56 -9.35
C THR A 160 6.93 -8.74 -8.48
N GLY A 161 7.15 -9.90 -9.10
CA GLY A 161 7.53 -11.12 -8.40
C GLY A 161 7.44 -12.32 -9.33
N ASN A 162 7.87 -13.47 -8.86
CA ASN A 162 7.80 -14.73 -9.59
C ASN A 162 6.46 -15.46 -9.35
N ILE A 163 5.89 -15.29 -8.15
CA ILE A 163 4.72 -16.07 -7.71
C ILE A 163 3.57 -15.18 -7.22
N ALA A 164 3.77 -13.86 -7.15
CA ALA A 164 2.76 -12.92 -6.69
C ALA A 164 2.85 -11.56 -7.41
N VAL A 165 1.91 -11.28 -8.33
CA VAL A 165 1.94 -10.08 -9.20
C VAL A 165 0.64 -9.26 -9.18
N SER A 166 -0.30 -9.59 -8.30
CA SER A 166 -1.55 -8.85 -8.10
C SER A 166 -1.99 -8.91 -6.65
N MET A 167 -2.81 -7.95 -6.22
CA MET A 167 -3.42 -7.99 -4.89
C MET A 167 -4.31 -9.22 -4.73
N LYS A 168 -4.39 -9.77 -3.51
CA LYS A 168 -5.35 -10.84 -3.23
C LYS A 168 -6.77 -10.28 -3.25
N GLU A 169 -7.65 -10.89 -4.03
CA GLU A 169 -9.09 -10.66 -3.92
C GLU A 169 -9.70 -11.48 -2.78
N GLY A 170 -10.69 -10.92 -2.09
CA GLY A 170 -11.39 -11.55 -0.99
C GLY A 170 -10.60 -11.54 0.33
N ARG A 171 -11.10 -12.31 1.29
CA ARG A 171 -10.60 -12.31 2.66
C ARG A 171 -9.26 -13.02 2.75
N VAL A 172 -8.39 -12.51 3.62
CA VAL A 172 -7.20 -13.21 4.10
C VAL A 172 -7.26 -13.32 5.62
N GLY A 173 -6.43 -14.17 6.21
CA GLY A 173 -6.31 -14.22 7.67
C GLY A 173 -5.50 -13.04 8.22
N ALA A 174 -5.68 -12.72 9.50
CA ALA A 174 -4.72 -11.90 10.23
C ALA A 174 -3.35 -12.59 10.29
N LEU A 175 -2.29 -11.82 10.58
CA LEU A 175 -0.91 -12.32 10.66
C LEU A 175 -0.41 -12.97 9.36
N LYS A 176 -1.00 -12.57 8.22
CA LYS A 176 -0.62 -12.99 6.87
C LYS A 176 0.11 -11.88 6.12
N CYS A 177 0.67 -12.25 4.98
CA CYS A 177 1.34 -11.34 4.05
C CYS A 177 2.57 -10.66 4.69
N GLY A 178 3.10 -11.25 5.78
CA GLY A 178 4.15 -10.64 6.59
C GLY A 178 3.70 -9.42 7.40
N SER A 179 2.40 -9.19 7.63
CA SER A 179 1.86 -8.05 8.40
C SER A 179 0.91 -8.48 9.53
N LEU A 180 0.44 -7.53 10.37
CA LEU A 180 -0.52 -7.82 11.42
C LEU A 180 -1.95 -7.87 10.86
N GLU A 181 -2.39 -6.78 10.23
CA GLU A 181 -3.75 -6.64 9.67
C GLU A 181 -3.69 -6.28 8.18
N PRO A 182 -3.34 -7.24 7.29
CA PRO A 182 -3.17 -6.95 5.87
C PRO A 182 -4.44 -6.45 5.20
N TYR A 183 -4.26 -5.64 4.18
CA TYR A 183 -5.31 -5.24 3.25
C TYR A 183 -5.40 -6.23 2.08
N SER A 184 -6.61 -6.53 1.65
CA SER A 184 -6.90 -7.27 0.42
C SER A 184 -8.00 -6.55 -0.36
N LEU A 185 -8.24 -6.92 -1.62
CA LEU A 185 -9.35 -6.34 -2.38
C LEU A 185 -10.68 -6.96 -1.95
N GLY A 186 -11.67 -6.14 -1.66
CA GLY A 186 -13.05 -6.54 -1.36
C GLY A 186 -13.92 -6.75 -2.60
N GLY A 187 -13.39 -6.49 -3.79
CA GLY A 187 -14.04 -6.70 -5.08
C GLY A 187 -13.06 -7.22 -6.14
N PRO A 188 -13.58 -7.58 -7.32
CA PRO A 188 -12.73 -8.06 -8.42
C PRO A 188 -11.84 -6.94 -8.97
N HIS A 189 -10.70 -7.32 -9.55
CA HIS A 189 -9.94 -6.42 -10.40
C HIS A 189 -10.77 -5.96 -11.61
N PRO A 190 -10.56 -4.72 -12.10
CA PRO A 190 -11.23 -4.24 -13.30
C PRO A 190 -10.80 -5.02 -14.55
N ALA A 191 -11.63 -5.04 -15.58
CA ALA A 191 -11.28 -5.57 -16.89
C ALA A 191 -10.45 -4.56 -17.72
N ILE A 192 -9.71 -5.05 -18.71
CA ILE A 192 -9.00 -4.19 -19.67
C ILE A 192 -10.02 -3.31 -20.39
N GLY A 193 -9.75 -2.00 -20.45
CA GLY A 193 -10.61 -1.01 -21.10
C GLY A 193 -11.61 -0.32 -20.17
N GLU A 194 -11.78 -0.77 -18.92
CA GLU A 194 -12.68 -0.12 -17.96
C GLU A 194 -12.13 1.17 -17.33
N GLY A 195 -10.89 1.55 -17.68
CA GLY A 195 -10.21 2.72 -17.12
C GLY A 195 -9.81 2.53 -15.66
N VAL A 196 -9.69 3.64 -14.93
CA VAL A 196 -9.40 3.61 -13.49
C VAL A 196 -10.70 3.35 -12.71
N LYS A 197 -10.71 2.30 -11.88
CA LYS A 197 -11.86 1.92 -11.05
C LYS A 197 -11.53 1.99 -9.57
N MET A 198 -12.49 2.45 -8.77
CA MET A 198 -12.40 2.38 -7.31
C MET A 198 -12.78 0.98 -6.86
N VAL A 199 -11.85 0.27 -6.23
CA VAL A 199 -12.07 -1.07 -5.68
C VAL A 199 -11.99 -1.01 -4.15
N PRO A 200 -13.01 -1.49 -3.42
CA PRO A 200 -12.99 -1.48 -1.96
C PRO A 200 -11.87 -2.38 -1.42
N LEU A 201 -11.28 -2.00 -0.30
CA LEU A 201 -10.38 -2.88 0.46
C LEU A 201 -11.12 -3.61 1.56
N LEU A 202 -10.56 -4.74 1.97
CA LEU A 202 -10.86 -5.42 3.23
C LEU A 202 -9.69 -5.22 4.18
N ILE A 203 -9.98 -4.91 5.44
CA ILE A 203 -9.02 -4.93 6.54
C ILE A 203 -9.15 -6.30 7.20
N ASN A 204 -8.07 -7.08 7.23
CA ASN A 204 -8.09 -8.45 7.73
C ASN A 204 -7.43 -8.48 9.11
N GLY A 205 -8.24 -8.23 10.14
CA GLY A 205 -7.80 -8.13 11.53
C GLY A 205 -7.97 -9.43 12.31
N LEU A 206 -7.47 -9.42 13.55
CA LEU A 206 -7.49 -10.59 14.43
C LEU A 206 -8.92 -11.09 14.75
N ASN A 207 -9.89 -10.18 14.71
CA ASN A 207 -11.30 -10.45 14.98
C ASN A 207 -12.14 -10.69 13.71
N GLY A 208 -11.50 -11.00 12.57
CA GLY A 208 -12.15 -11.21 11.29
C GLY A 208 -11.81 -10.12 10.28
N TYR A 209 -12.78 -9.72 9.45
CA TYR A 209 -12.55 -8.71 8.41
C TYR A 209 -13.56 -7.57 8.53
N SER A 210 -13.13 -6.37 8.15
CA SER A 210 -13.99 -5.19 8.07
C SER A 210 -13.79 -4.46 6.75
N ALA A 211 -14.73 -3.58 6.39
CA ALA A 211 -14.62 -2.76 5.20
C ALA A 211 -13.53 -1.70 5.37
N GLY A 212 -12.61 -1.63 4.42
CA GLY A 212 -11.59 -0.58 4.31
C GLY A 212 -11.96 0.50 3.29
N PRO A 213 -11.09 1.51 3.09
CA PRO A 213 -11.28 2.50 2.04
C PRO A 213 -11.16 1.84 0.66
N SER A 214 -11.70 2.50 -0.38
CA SER A 214 -11.47 2.07 -1.76
C SER A 214 -10.20 2.67 -2.32
N ILE A 215 -9.51 1.95 -3.20
CA ILE A 215 -8.33 2.44 -3.92
C ILE A 215 -8.57 2.45 -5.44
N PRO A 216 -7.95 3.38 -6.18
CA PRO A 216 -7.90 3.31 -7.63
C PRO A 216 -7.08 2.11 -8.13
N VAL A 217 -7.67 1.33 -9.02
CA VAL A 217 -7.06 0.17 -9.68
C VAL A 217 -7.30 0.27 -11.18
N LYS A 218 -6.29 -0.08 -11.99
CA LYS A 218 -6.42 -0.13 -13.45
C LYS A 218 -5.80 -1.42 -13.99
N ALA A 219 -6.48 -2.03 -14.95
CA ALA A 219 -5.95 -3.14 -15.75
C ALA A 219 -5.15 -2.61 -16.95
N CYS A 220 -3.95 -3.16 -17.15
CA CYS A 220 -3.02 -2.73 -18.17
C CYS A 220 -2.96 -3.73 -19.35
N PRO A 221 -2.66 -3.27 -20.58
CA PRO A 221 -2.69 -4.11 -21.77
C PRO A 221 -1.78 -5.35 -21.72
N GLU A 222 -0.67 -5.30 -20.97
CA GLU A 222 0.27 -6.42 -20.81
C GLU A 222 -0.16 -7.43 -19.72
N GLY A 223 -1.41 -7.38 -19.25
CA GLY A 223 -1.96 -8.37 -18.32
C GLY A 223 -1.55 -8.20 -16.86
N PHE A 224 -1.12 -6.99 -16.46
CA PHE A 224 -0.88 -6.64 -15.05
C PHE A 224 -1.83 -5.53 -14.59
N TYR A 225 -1.86 -5.30 -13.28
CA TYR A 225 -2.63 -4.24 -12.66
C TYR A 225 -1.72 -3.21 -11.99
N VAL A 226 -2.20 -1.96 -11.97
CA VAL A 226 -1.60 -0.89 -11.18
C VAL A 226 -2.58 -0.41 -10.12
N TYR A 227 -2.04 -0.08 -8.95
CA TYR A 227 -2.79 0.27 -7.75
C TYR A 227 -2.29 1.62 -7.23
N LYS A 228 -3.18 2.60 -7.05
CA LYS A 228 -2.81 3.89 -6.46
C LYS A 228 -2.88 3.77 -4.94
N LEU A 229 -1.73 3.54 -4.33
CA LEU A 229 -1.58 3.46 -2.88
C LEU A 229 -1.49 4.88 -2.32
N THR A 230 -2.17 5.15 -1.22
CA THR A 230 -2.25 6.49 -0.61
C THR A 230 -1.43 6.62 0.66
N GLY A 231 -0.57 5.64 0.95
CA GLY A 231 0.01 5.49 2.29
C GLY A 231 -1.06 5.19 3.34
N MET A 232 -0.63 4.81 4.53
CA MET A 232 -1.54 4.33 5.59
C MET A 232 -1.20 4.93 6.96
N LEU A 233 -2.18 4.96 7.85
CA LEU A 233 -1.95 5.28 9.26
C LEU A 233 -1.39 4.09 10.03
N LYS A 234 -1.78 2.89 9.63
CA LYS A 234 -1.35 1.63 10.25
C LYS A 234 -0.12 1.06 9.54
N PHE A 235 0.62 0.22 10.27
CA PHE A 235 1.82 -0.46 9.77
C PHE A 235 1.46 -1.76 9.05
N ASP A 236 0.61 -1.67 8.04
CA ASP A 236 0.08 -2.85 7.34
C ASP A 236 0.50 -2.86 5.88
N VAL A 237 0.23 -3.97 5.20
CA VAL A 237 0.58 -4.21 3.80
C VAL A 237 -0.66 -4.46 2.95
N TYR A 238 -0.54 -4.14 1.67
CA TYR A 238 -1.46 -4.60 0.66
C TYR A 238 -1.02 -5.98 0.19
N CYS A 239 -1.80 -7.00 0.56
CA CYS A 239 -1.47 -8.41 0.37
C CYS A 239 -1.59 -8.85 -1.09
N THR A 240 -0.71 -9.73 -1.53
CA THR A 240 -0.76 -10.30 -2.88
C THR A 240 -1.34 -11.71 -2.93
N GLY A 241 -2.00 -12.02 -4.05
CA GLY A 241 -2.45 -13.35 -4.40
C GLY A 241 -1.35 -14.17 -5.05
N GLU A 242 -1.57 -15.48 -5.13
CA GLU A 242 -0.71 -16.36 -5.92
C GLU A 242 -1.02 -16.18 -7.41
N CYS A 243 0.03 -16.10 -8.24
CA CYS A 243 -0.12 -16.07 -9.69
C CYS A 243 -0.72 -17.38 -10.21
N GLU A 244 -1.80 -17.27 -10.98
CA GLU A 244 -2.35 -18.37 -11.76
C GLU A 244 -1.68 -18.40 -13.14
N PHE A 245 -0.93 -19.45 -13.45
CA PHE A 245 -0.37 -19.65 -14.79
C PHE A 245 -1.35 -20.44 -15.64
N PHE A 246 -1.72 -19.93 -16.81
CA PHE A 246 -2.49 -20.72 -17.78
C PHE A 246 -1.53 -21.48 -18.69
N VAL A 247 -1.49 -22.81 -18.53
CA VAL A 247 -0.76 -23.69 -19.45
C VAL A 247 -1.72 -24.09 -20.57
N ARG A 248 -1.44 -23.61 -21.79
CA ARG A 248 -2.18 -24.01 -22.99
C ARG A 248 -1.59 -25.32 -23.52
N HIS A 249 -2.39 -26.39 -23.51
CA HIS A 249 -2.01 -27.64 -24.17
C HIS A 249 -2.48 -27.67 -25.63
N SER A 250 -1.82 -28.52 -26.42
CA SER A 250 -2.05 -28.70 -27.87
C SER A 250 -3.47 -29.07 -28.27
N LYS A 251 -4.35 -29.42 -27.32
CA LYS A 251 -5.76 -29.75 -27.54
C LYS A 251 -6.75 -28.60 -27.22
N GLY A 252 -6.27 -27.41 -26.91
CA GLY A 252 -7.15 -26.26 -26.60
C GLY A 252 -7.65 -26.21 -25.15
N GLU A 253 -7.24 -27.14 -24.30
CA GLU A 253 -7.50 -27.12 -22.86
C GLU A 253 -6.56 -26.14 -22.14
N PHE A 254 -7.13 -25.33 -21.25
CA PHE A 254 -6.38 -24.46 -20.35
C PHE A 254 -6.31 -25.08 -18.97
N PHE A 255 -5.10 -25.35 -18.51
CA PHE A 255 -4.85 -25.75 -17.13
C PHE A 255 -4.39 -24.52 -16.34
N VAL A 256 -5.02 -24.27 -15.20
CA VAL A 256 -4.46 -23.37 -14.18
C VAL A 256 -3.38 -24.15 -13.46
N ARG A 257 -2.14 -23.71 -13.62
CA ARG A 257 -1.01 -24.14 -12.82
C ARG A 257 -0.77 -23.08 -11.75
N HIS A 258 -0.94 -23.46 -10.49
CA HIS A 258 -0.49 -22.62 -9.37
C HIS A 258 1.04 -22.69 -9.25
N SER A 259 1.65 -21.72 -8.56
CA SER A 259 3.11 -21.67 -8.38
C SER A 259 3.67 -22.93 -7.71
N LYS A 260 2.84 -23.64 -6.93
CA LYS A 260 3.17 -24.94 -6.29
C LYS A 260 3.09 -26.17 -7.21
N GLY A 261 2.75 -26.00 -8.48
CA GLY A 261 2.63 -27.12 -9.42
C GLY A 261 1.32 -27.91 -9.30
N GLU A 262 0.32 -27.39 -8.59
CA GLU A 262 -1.04 -27.93 -8.62
C GLU A 262 -1.72 -27.52 -9.94
N PHE A 263 -2.38 -28.48 -10.59
CA PHE A 263 -3.05 -28.28 -11.87
C PHE A 263 -4.56 -28.43 -11.71
N PHE A 264 -5.31 -27.46 -12.19
CA PHE A 264 -6.76 -27.52 -12.29
C PHE A 264 -7.20 -27.25 -13.74
N VAL A 265 -8.19 -28.00 -14.24
CA VAL A 265 -8.79 -27.72 -15.55
C VAL A 265 -9.69 -26.51 -15.40
N ARG A 266 -9.43 -25.42 -16.13
CA ARG A 266 -10.40 -24.33 -16.28
C ARG A 266 -11.06 -24.48 -17.64
N HIS A 267 -12.30 -24.97 -17.64
CA HIS A 267 -13.13 -24.86 -18.84
C HIS A 267 -13.41 -23.37 -19.09
N SER A 268 -13.15 -22.89 -20.29
CA SER A 268 -13.63 -21.58 -20.71
C SER A 268 -15.15 -21.59 -20.57
N LYS A 269 -15.71 -20.79 -19.66
CA LYS A 269 -17.13 -20.47 -19.78
C LYS A 269 -17.28 -19.62 -21.04
N GLY A 270 -17.88 -20.21 -22.05
CA GLY A 270 -18.25 -19.60 -23.32
C GLY A 270 -18.47 -20.69 -24.37
N GLU A 271 -19.66 -21.27 -24.39
CA GLU A 271 -20.81 -20.75 -25.15
C GLU A 271 -22.08 -20.84 -24.29
#